data_AF-A0A1A8K2C8-F1
#
_entry.id   AF-A0A1A8K2C8-F1
#
_cell.length_a   1.000
_cell.length_b   1.000
_cell.length_c   1.000
_cell.angle_alpha   90.00
_cell.angle_beta   90.00
_cell.angle_gamma   90.00
#
_symmetry.space_group_name_H-M   'P 1'
#
loop_
_entity.id
_entity.type
_entity.pdbx_description
1 polymer ?
#
loop_
_entity_poly.entity_id
_entity_poly.type
_entity_poly.pdbx_seq_one_letter_code
_entity_poly.pdbx_strand_id
1 'polypeptide(L)'
;INSSFEQINSAEFTYKMSDKEIEDFVKLRMSNDHLFTGRKNSSKWAWRSILKHMGLHFKMNHRQASKKWDNMKKKYKELKYPPPGVKIVSQWNYFYLMDDAMEGRLQDMAPVLEGLPDSTNNSDFLQVSVPKRRKVFKEGVASPAGLITSEPELEVSLDGDEDAEDAEVLEDYNEMEHVEEKIELVKNSEPQMTKRENTLIQRQGAMMDREVAALDRERSLLERERVMMEREKVTVEKERA
;
A
#
# COMPACT_ATOMS: atom_id res chain seq x y z
N ILE A 1 19.35 12.79 32.18
CA ILE A 1 18.88 11.40 32.39
C ILE A 1 18.27 10.96 31.08
N ASN A 2 18.98 10.10 30.35
CA ASN A 2 18.63 9.68 29.00
C ASN A 2 17.37 8.81 29.04
N SER A 3 16.33 9.24 28.34
CA SER A 3 15.09 8.48 28.14
C SER A 3 15.37 7.38 27.10
N SER A 4 15.59 6.17 27.59
CA SER A 4 15.81 4.97 26.79
C SER A 4 14.48 4.60 26.13
N PHE A 5 14.33 4.95 24.86
CA PHE A 5 13.28 4.41 24.01
C PHE A 5 13.68 2.97 23.73
N GLU A 6 13.19 2.02 24.54
CA GLU A 6 13.44 0.61 24.30
C GLU A 6 12.88 0.24 22.92
N GLN A 7 13.84 0.06 22.02
CA GLN A 7 13.65 -0.37 20.66
C GLN A 7 13.14 -1.81 20.72
N ILE A 8 11.83 -1.98 20.56
CA ILE A 8 11.22 -3.29 20.41
C ILE A 8 11.83 -3.91 19.15
N ASN A 9 12.75 -4.85 19.34
CA ASN A 9 13.41 -5.59 18.28
C ASN A 9 12.36 -6.34 17.46
N SER A 10 12.21 -5.98 16.17
CA SER A 10 11.40 -6.70 15.18
C SER A 10 12.00 -8.06 14.76
N ALA A 11 12.97 -8.57 15.51
CA ALA A 11 13.82 -9.69 15.12
C ALA A 11 13.32 -11.06 15.61
N GLU A 12 12.29 -11.13 16.46
CA GLU A 12 11.98 -12.39 17.15
C GLU A 12 11.14 -13.41 16.35
N PHE A 13 10.62 -13.10 15.16
CA PHE A 13 9.76 -14.06 14.44
C PHE A 13 9.84 -14.05 12.89
N THR A 14 10.83 -13.41 12.27
CA THR A 14 10.84 -13.23 10.79
C THR A 14 11.70 -14.27 10.08
N TYR A 15 11.06 -15.35 9.63
CA TYR A 15 11.66 -16.28 8.66
C TYR A 15 12.22 -15.51 7.44
N LYS A 16 13.49 -15.75 7.11
CA LYS A 16 14.14 -15.16 5.94
C LYS A 16 13.96 -16.09 4.74
N MET A 17 13.04 -15.76 3.84
CA MET A 17 12.89 -16.47 2.57
C MET A 17 14.18 -16.38 1.74
N SER A 18 14.57 -17.50 1.13
CA SER A 18 15.55 -17.60 0.07
C SER A 18 15.06 -16.91 -1.22
N ASP A 19 15.99 -16.63 -2.13
CA ASP A 19 15.67 -15.98 -3.41
C ASP A 19 14.64 -16.78 -4.23
N LYS A 20 14.80 -18.10 -4.28
CA LYS A 20 13.84 -18.99 -4.95
C LYS A 20 12.46 -18.98 -4.30
N GLU A 21 12.40 -19.01 -2.97
CA GLU A 21 11.13 -18.88 -2.25
C GLU A 21 10.45 -17.54 -2.55
N ILE A 22 11.22 -16.46 -2.71
CA ILE A 22 10.65 -15.14 -3.07
C ILE A 22 10.09 -15.14 -4.49
N GLU A 23 10.81 -15.73 -5.45
CA GLU A 23 10.31 -15.87 -6.83
C GLU A 23 9.00 -16.66 -6.88
N ASP A 24 8.98 -17.82 -6.24
CA ASP A 24 7.81 -18.70 -6.20
C ASP A 24 6.65 -18.00 -5.45
N PHE A 25 6.94 -17.30 -4.36
CA PHE A 25 5.96 -16.50 -3.61
C PHE A 25 5.29 -15.43 -4.47
N VAL A 26 6.07 -14.67 -5.26
CA VAL A 26 5.53 -13.63 -6.15
C VAL A 26 4.70 -14.24 -7.27
N LYS A 27 5.21 -15.29 -7.94
CA LYS A 27 4.48 -15.97 -9.03
C LYS A 27 3.18 -16.59 -8.52
N LEU A 28 3.21 -17.23 -7.35
CA LEU A 28 2.03 -17.79 -6.71
C LEU A 28 1.03 -16.72 -6.33
N ARG A 29 1.46 -15.57 -5.78
CA ARG A 29 0.56 -14.44 -5.55
C ARG A 29 -0.12 -14.08 -6.87
N MET A 30 0.63 -13.74 -7.90
CA MET A 30 0.05 -13.26 -9.17
C MET A 30 -0.89 -14.28 -9.81
N SER A 31 -0.45 -15.53 -9.93
CA SER A 31 -1.28 -16.60 -10.50
C SER A 31 -2.55 -16.88 -9.67
N ASN A 32 -2.51 -16.58 -8.37
CA ASN A 32 -3.63 -16.75 -7.45
C ASN A 32 -4.28 -15.43 -7.02
N ASP A 33 -4.17 -14.38 -7.84
CA ASP A 33 -4.81 -13.08 -7.59
C ASP A 33 -6.32 -13.22 -7.33
N HIS A 34 -6.97 -14.17 -8.01
CA HIS A 34 -8.38 -14.49 -7.85
C HIS A 34 -8.78 -14.96 -6.43
N LEU A 35 -7.83 -15.35 -5.56
CA LEU A 35 -8.09 -15.68 -4.16
C LEU A 35 -8.12 -14.43 -3.25
N PHE A 36 -7.60 -13.29 -3.71
CA PHE A 36 -7.54 -12.03 -2.98
C PHE A 36 -8.76 -11.16 -3.28
N THR A 37 -9.95 -11.73 -3.08
CA THR A 37 -11.23 -11.14 -3.51
C THR A 37 -11.72 -9.95 -2.67
N GLY A 38 -10.98 -9.52 -1.65
CA GLY A 38 -11.40 -8.48 -0.70
C GLY A 38 -12.54 -8.87 0.24
N ARG A 39 -13.11 -10.08 0.11
CA ARG A 39 -14.13 -10.61 1.03
C ARG A 39 -13.52 -10.89 2.40
N LYS A 40 -14.35 -10.87 3.46
CA LYS A 40 -13.93 -11.16 4.85
C LYS A 40 -13.10 -12.45 4.85
N ASN A 41 -11.93 -12.39 5.49
CA ASN A 41 -10.98 -13.49 5.61
C ASN A 41 -10.43 -14.09 4.30
N SER A 42 -10.84 -13.65 3.11
CA SER A 42 -10.36 -14.16 1.82
C SER A 42 -8.85 -14.04 1.68
N SER A 43 -8.30 -12.87 2.02
CA SER A 43 -6.85 -12.62 2.00
C SER A 43 -6.09 -13.54 2.94
N LYS A 44 -6.60 -13.72 4.17
CA LYS A 44 -6.05 -14.64 5.17
C LYS A 44 -5.95 -16.06 4.61
N TRP A 45 -7.01 -16.55 3.98
CA TRP A 45 -7.04 -17.89 3.38
C TRP A 45 -6.17 -18.02 2.13
N ALA A 46 -6.15 -17.00 1.27
CA ALA A 46 -5.27 -16.95 0.11
C ALA A 46 -3.79 -17.04 0.51
N TRP A 47 -3.36 -16.22 1.48
CA TRP A 47 -2.00 -16.27 2.01
C TRP A 47 -1.68 -17.61 2.67
N ARG A 48 -2.62 -18.19 3.43
CA ARG A 48 -2.44 -19.54 4.00
C ARG A 48 -2.27 -20.60 2.92
N SER A 49 -3.01 -20.51 1.82
CA SER A 49 -2.95 -21.44 0.69
C SER A 49 -1.57 -21.39 0.03
N ILE A 50 -1.06 -20.19 -0.25
CA ILE A 50 0.30 -19.98 -0.79
C ILE A 50 1.37 -20.54 0.16
N LEU A 51 1.28 -20.23 1.45
CA LEU A 51 2.24 -20.72 2.45
C LEU A 51 2.17 -22.24 2.65
N LYS A 52 0.98 -22.83 2.55
CA LYS A 52 0.80 -24.28 2.61
C LYS A 52 1.46 -24.95 1.41
N HIS A 53 1.19 -24.45 0.20
CA HIS A 53 1.80 -24.94 -1.03
C HIS A 53 3.33 -24.89 -1.01
N MET A 54 3.91 -23.80 -0.50
CA MET A 54 5.37 -23.65 -0.40
C MET A 54 6.01 -24.39 0.80
N GLY A 55 5.21 -25.02 1.67
CA GLY A 55 5.73 -25.63 2.91
C GLY A 55 6.25 -24.62 3.94
N LEU A 56 5.82 -23.36 3.87
CA LEU A 56 6.25 -22.26 4.73
C LEU A 56 5.27 -21.93 5.86
N HIS A 57 4.12 -22.59 5.91
CA HIS A 57 3.06 -22.36 6.90
C HIS A 57 3.45 -22.59 8.37
N PHE A 58 4.48 -23.39 8.63
CA PHE A 58 5.09 -23.57 9.95
C PHE A 58 6.25 -22.60 10.25
N LYS A 59 6.69 -21.82 9.27
CA LYS A 59 7.80 -20.87 9.41
C LYS A 59 7.33 -19.42 9.41
N MET A 60 6.23 -19.15 8.71
CA MET A 60 5.66 -17.82 8.54
C MET A 60 4.13 -17.90 8.48
N ASN A 61 3.45 -16.95 9.11
CA ASN A 61 1.98 -16.87 9.08
C ASN A 61 1.46 -15.96 7.95
N HIS A 62 0.14 -16.01 7.71
CA HIS A 62 -0.52 -15.21 6.67
C HIS A 62 -0.28 -13.69 6.81
N ARG A 63 -0.20 -13.16 8.05
CA ARG A 63 0.05 -11.73 8.29
C ARG A 63 1.44 -11.33 7.82
N GLN A 64 2.44 -12.18 8.10
CA GLN A 64 3.82 -11.98 7.67
C GLN A 64 3.96 -12.10 6.15
N ALA A 65 3.21 -13.02 5.51
CA ALA A 65 3.14 -13.13 4.05
C ALA A 65 2.57 -11.86 3.40
N SER A 66 1.39 -11.41 3.84
CA SER A 66 0.79 -10.15 3.37
C SER A 66 1.78 -9.00 3.51
N LYS A 67 2.35 -8.84 4.71
CA LYS A 67 3.30 -7.76 4.97
C LYS A 67 4.53 -7.81 4.07
N LYS A 68 5.01 -9.02 3.75
CA LYS A 68 6.13 -9.19 2.84
C LYS A 68 5.78 -8.78 1.40
N TRP A 69 4.59 -9.12 0.92
CA TRP A 69 4.09 -8.66 -0.37
C TRP A 69 3.99 -7.13 -0.45
N ASP A 70 3.43 -6.50 0.60
CA ASP A 70 3.28 -5.03 0.64
C ASP A 70 4.64 -4.32 0.68
N ASN A 71 5.59 -4.87 1.44
CA ASN A 71 6.97 -4.37 1.45
C ASN A 71 7.63 -4.47 0.06
N MET A 72 7.33 -5.52 -0.69
CA MET A 72 7.85 -5.70 -2.06
C MET A 72 7.21 -4.71 -3.04
N LYS A 73 5.87 -4.57 -3.03
CA LYS A 73 5.16 -3.56 -3.84
C LYS A 73 5.67 -2.15 -3.56
N LYS A 74 5.84 -1.80 -2.28
CA LYS A 74 6.34 -0.48 -1.87
C LYS A 74 7.73 -0.20 -2.44
N LYS A 75 8.67 -1.13 -2.26
CA LYS A 75 10.05 -0.99 -2.76
C LYS A 75 10.09 -0.94 -4.29
N TYR A 76 9.23 -1.68 -4.98
CA TYR A 76 9.08 -1.59 -6.44
C TYR A 76 8.65 -0.17 -6.87
N LYS A 77 7.61 0.40 -6.27
CA LYS A 77 7.12 1.75 -6.63
C LYS A 77 8.17 2.84 -6.41
N GLU A 78 8.89 2.78 -5.29
CA GLU A 78 9.98 3.72 -4.99
C GLU A 78 11.08 3.70 -6.06
N LEU A 79 11.30 2.55 -6.70
CA LEU A 79 12.28 2.37 -7.78
C LEU A 79 11.68 2.63 -9.17
N LYS A 80 10.38 2.42 -9.40
CA LYS A 80 9.74 2.68 -10.71
C LYS A 80 9.43 4.18 -10.89
N TYR A 81 9.08 4.87 -9.80
CA TYR A 81 8.66 6.28 -9.79
C TYR A 81 9.44 7.07 -8.72
N PRO A 82 10.73 7.36 -8.96
CA PRO A 82 11.53 8.11 -7.99
C PRO A 82 11.00 9.55 -7.84
N PRO A 83 11.07 10.13 -6.63
CA PRO A 83 10.78 11.55 -6.45
C PRO A 83 11.66 12.43 -7.34
N PRO A 84 11.17 13.60 -7.79
CA PRO A 84 11.92 14.50 -8.65
C PRO A 84 13.31 14.84 -8.06
N GLY A 85 14.37 14.61 -8.84
CA GLY A 85 15.75 14.90 -8.46
C GLY A 85 16.55 13.74 -7.85
N VAL A 86 15.93 12.59 -7.54
CA VAL A 86 16.63 11.41 -7.02
C VAL A 86 17.04 10.50 -8.18
N LYS A 87 18.35 10.32 -8.38
CA LYS A 87 18.88 9.27 -9.26
C LYS A 87 18.82 7.94 -8.51
N ILE A 88 18.12 6.95 -9.08
CA ILE A 88 18.06 5.62 -8.48
C ILE A 88 19.41 4.95 -8.69
N VAL A 89 20.14 4.70 -7.59
CA VAL A 89 21.42 3.99 -7.59
C VAL A 89 21.23 2.50 -7.24
N SER A 90 20.04 2.13 -6.75
CA SER A 90 19.81 0.80 -6.19
C SER A 90 19.24 -0.17 -7.23
N GLN A 91 20.06 -1.14 -7.64
CA GLN A 91 19.63 -2.31 -8.39
C GLN A 91 19.11 -3.36 -7.41
N TRP A 92 17.83 -3.26 -7.05
CA TRP A 92 17.20 -4.28 -6.22
C TRP A 92 16.99 -5.56 -7.05
N ASN A 93 17.52 -6.69 -6.56
CA ASN A 93 17.50 -7.96 -7.29
C ASN A 93 16.10 -8.44 -7.70
N TYR A 94 15.03 -8.03 -6.98
CA TYR A 94 13.65 -8.38 -7.33
C TYR A 94 12.91 -7.29 -8.10
N PHE A 95 13.60 -6.27 -8.62
CA PHE A 95 12.97 -5.19 -9.38
C PHE A 95 12.24 -5.74 -10.61
N TYR A 96 12.93 -6.49 -11.47
CA TYR A 96 12.33 -7.07 -12.68
C TYR A 96 11.24 -8.10 -12.36
N LEU A 97 11.45 -8.90 -11.31
CA LEU A 97 10.44 -9.84 -10.83
C LEU A 97 9.14 -9.11 -10.44
N MET A 98 9.26 -8.01 -9.70
CA MET A 98 8.10 -7.19 -9.33
C MET A 98 7.56 -6.39 -10.52
N ASP A 99 8.41 -5.97 -11.46
CA ASP A 99 7.98 -5.28 -12.68
C ASP A 99 7.11 -6.21 -13.54
N ASP A 100 7.55 -7.45 -13.75
CA ASP A 100 6.79 -8.49 -14.42
C ASP A 100 5.50 -8.84 -13.67
N ALA A 101 5.55 -8.86 -12.33
CA ALA A 101 4.36 -9.07 -11.51
C ALA A 101 3.34 -7.95 -11.70
N MET A 102 3.76 -6.69 -11.59
CA MET A 102 2.88 -5.52 -11.65
C MET A 102 2.38 -5.23 -13.07
N GLU A 103 3.13 -5.62 -14.10
CA GLU A 103 2.74 -5.55 -15.51
C GLU A 103 1.95 -6.80 -15.96
N GLY A 104 1.64 -7.72 -15.04
CA GLY A 104 0.78 -8.89 -15.27
C GLY A 104 1.42 -10.03 -16.07
N ARG A 105 2.72 -9.96 -16.36
CA ARG A 105 3.46 -11.00 -17.11
C ARG A 105 3.65 -12.30 -16.34
N LEU A 106 3.45 -12.26 -15.02
CA LEU A 106 3.55 -13.45 -14.17
C LEU A 106 2.21 -14.16 -13.93
N GLN A 107 1.12 -13.69 -14.55
CA GLN A 107 -0.13 -14.43 -14.55
C GLN A 107 0.10 -15.79 -15.22
N ASP A 108 -0.34 -16.87 -14.58
CA ASP A 108 -0.20 -18.27 -15.04
C ASP A 108 1.23 -18.85 -14.98
N MET A 109 2.19 -18.14 -14.39
CA MET A 109 3.57 -18.64 -14.22
C MET A 109 3.74 -19.58 -13.02
N ALA A 110 2.69 -19.82 -12.24
CA ALA A 110 2.65 -20.77 -11.14
C ALA A 110 1.30 -21.52 -11.10
N PRO A 111 1.25 -22.68 -10.41
CA PRO A 111 0.00 -23.42 -10.26
C PRO A 111 -1.11 -22.57 -9.65
N VAL A 112 -2.30 -22.69 -10.23
CA VAL A 112 -3.55 -22.18 -9.65
C VAL A 112 -3.91 -23.08 -8.47
N LEU A 113 -3.92 -22.50 -7.29
CA LEU A 113 -4.24 -23.16 -6.03
C LEU A 113 -5.74 -23.12 -5.80
N GLU A 114 -6.29 -24.25 -5.36
CA GLU A 114 -7.62 -24.28 -4.80
C GLU A 114 -7.59 -23.60 -3.43
N GLY A 115 -8.38 -22.53 -3.28
CA GLY A 115 -8.41 -21.74 -2.05
C GLY A 115 -8.79 -22.61 -0.85
N LEU A 116 -8.01 -22.53 0.22
CA LEU A 116 -8.25 -23.32 1.41
C LEU A 116 -9.59 -22.93 2.05
N PRO A 117 -10.52 -23.89 2.31
CA PRO A 117 -11.85 -23.58 2.81
C PRO A 117 -11.81 -23.10 4.26
N ASP A 118 -12.80 -22.27 4.63
CA ASP A 118 -12.92 -21.59 5.93
C ASP A 118 -12.95 -22.56 7.13
N SER A 119 -13.30 -23.83 6.89
CA SER A 119 -13.39 -24.90 7.90
C SER A 119 -12.09 -25.69 8.12
N THR A 120 -11.00 -25.35 7.44
CA THR A 120 -9.75 -26.13 7.53
C THR A 120 -9.13 -26.02 8.92
N ASN A 121 -8.91 -27.19 9.54
CA ASN A 121 -8.38 -27.35 10.90
C ASN A 121 -7.11 -26.50 11.13
N ASN A 122 -7.13 -25.64 12.16
CA ASN A 122 -6.06 -24.69 12.48
C ASN A 122 -4.74 -25.37 12.92
N SER A 123 -4.75 -26.69 13.14
CA SER A 123 -3.59 -27.50 13.53
C SER A 123 -2.43 -27.46 12.52
N ASP A 124 -2.74 -27.25 11.24
CA ASP A 124 -1.76 -27.21 10.15
C ASP A 124 -0.98 -25.89 10.06
N PHE A 125 -1.12 -24.97 11.02
CA PHE A 125 -0.54 -23.63 10.91
C PHE A 125 0.06 -23.15 12.23
N LEU A 126 1.01 -22.22 12.14
CA LEU A 126 1.53 -21.52 13.31
C LEU A 126 0.38 -20.89 14.12
N GLN A 127 0.21 -21.37 15.36
CA GLN A 127 -0.73 -20.80 16.31
C GLN A 127 -0.24 -19.41 16.73
N VAL A 128 -1.13 -18.42 16.62
CA VAL A 128 -0.84 -17.08 17.15
C VAL A 128 -0.99 -17.18 18.67
N SER A 129 0.12 -17.17 19.40
CA SER A 129 0.10 -17.08 20.86
C SER A 129 -0.48 -15.71 21.26
N VAL A 130 -1.74 -15.71 21.70
CA VAL A 130 -2.40 -14.50 22.23
C VAL A 130 -1.74 -14.15 23.57
N PRO A 131 -1.28 -12.90 23.79
CA PRO A 131 -0.81 -12.48 25.11
C PRO A 131 -1.97 -12.57 26.11
N LYS A 132 -1.86 -13.44 27.12
CA LYS A 132 -2.79 -13.52 28.26
C LYS A 132 -2.86 -12.13 28.93
N ARG A 133 -3.92 -11.35 28.65
CA ARG A 133 -4.22 -10.17 29.47
C ARG A 133 -4.61 -10.66 30.85
N ARG A 134 -3.73 -10.47 31.84
CA ARG A 134 -4.08 -10.58 33.26
C ARG A 134 -5.22 -9.58 33.52
N LYS A 135 -6.45 -10.08 33.69
CA LYS A 135 -7.52 -9.30 34.31
C LYS A 135 -7.05 -8.96 35.72
N VAL A 136 -6.58 -7.73 35.93
CA VAL A 136 -6.44 -7.16 37.27
C VAL A 136 -7.87 -7.00 37.78
N PHE A 137 -8.35 -7.98 38.54
CA PHE A 137 -9.50 -7.80 39.41
C PHE A 137 -9.16 -6.67 40.38
N LYS A 138 -9.92 -5.57 40.34
CA LYS A 138 -9.90 -4.57 41.39
C LYS A 138 -10.71 -5.13 42.55
N GLU A 139 -10.00 -5.63 43.55
CA GLU A 139 -10.56 -6.16 44.79
C GLU A 139 -10.96 -5.00 45.71
N GLY A 140 -12.25 -4.95 46.04
CA GLY A 140 -12.82 -4.03 47.02
C GLY A 140 -12.67 -4.60 48.44
N VAL A 141 -11.83 -3.92 49.22
CA VAL A 141 -11.86 -3.69 50.68
C VAL A 141 -12.71 -4.61 51.60
N ALA A 142 -11.97 -5.26 52.52
CA ALA A 142 -12.24 -5.57 53.95
C ALA A 142 -12.90 -6.91 54.41
N SER A 143 -12.08 -7.68 55.14
CA SER A 143 -12.25 -8.81 56.09
C SER A 143 -13.21 -8.62 57.28
N PRO A 144 -13.30 -9.54 58.29
CA PRO A 144 -13.35 -11.04 58.31
C PRO A 144 -14.42 -11.61 59.31
N ALA A 145 -14.75 -12.93 59.28
CA ALA A 145 -15.02 -13.77 60.47
C ALA A 145 -15.55 -15.21 60.15
N GLY A 146 -15.13 -16.19 60.97
CA GLY A 146 -15.85 -17.48 61.23
C GLY A 146 -15.37 -18.69 60.41
N LEU A 147 -14.53 -19.65 60.88
CA LEU A 147 -14.64 -20.67 61.93
C LEU A 147 -15.25 -22.03 61.46
N ILE A 148 -14.36 -23.03 61.28
CA ILE A 148 -14.48 -24.51 61.46
C ILE A 148 -15.50 -25.31 60.59
N THR A 149 -15.03 -26.30 59.82
CA THR A 149 -15.27 -27.78 59.94
C THR A 149 -14.90 -28.57 58.67
N SER A 150 -14.19 -29.69 58.88
CA SER A 150 -14.10 -30.98 58.18
C SER A 150 -14.54 -31.19 56.71
N GLU A 151 -13.65 -31.86 55.94
CA GLU A 151 -13.83 -32.90 54.87
C GLU A 151 -15.25 -33.25 54.35
N PRO A 152 -15.42 -33.70 53.07
CA PRO A 152 -14.55 -34.67 52.38
C PRO A 152 -14.35 -34.45 50.85
N GLU A 153 -13.60 -35.38 50.26
CA GLU A 153 -13.33 -35.57 48.84
C GLU A 153 -14.58 -35.71 47.95
N LEU A 154 -14.36 -35.52 46.64
CA LEU A 154 -15.18 -35.84 45.45
C LEU A 154 -16.05 -34.71 44.89
N GLU A 155 -15.57 -34.08 43.81
CA GLU A 155 -16.44 -33.62 42.73
C GLU A 155 -15.84 -34.02 41.36
N VAL A 156 -16.40 -35.10 40.82
CA VAL A 156 -16.54 -35.31 39.38
C VAL A 156 -17.47 -34.21 38.87
N SER A 157 -16.98 -33.32 38.01
CA SER A 157 -17.83 -32.52 37.13
C SER A 157 -17.72 -33.07 35.72
N LEU A 158 -18.77 -33.80 35.36
CA LEU A 158 -19.21 -34.06 34.00
C LEU A 158 -19.92 -32.81 33.45
N ASP A 159 -19.78 -32.64 32.15
CA ASP A 159 -20.63 -31.89 31.23
C ASP A 159 -20.54 -30.36 31.23
N GLY A 160 -20.52 -29.82 30.00
CA GLY A 160 -20.83 -28.43 29.74
C GLY A 160 -20.02 -27.85 28.60
N ASP A 161 -20.32 -28.29 27.38
CA ASP A 161 -20.03 -27.55 26.16
C ASP A 161 -20.48 -26.09 26.33
N GLU A 162 -19.57 -25.14 26.19
CA GLU A 162 -19.91 -23.85 25.59
C GLU A 162 -18.73 -23.42 24.70
N ASP A 163 -18.97 -23.59 23.41
CA ASP A 163 -18.32 -22.91 22.31
C ASP A 163 -18.15 -21.43 22.62
N ALA A 164 -17.03 -21.07 23.24
CA ALA A 164 -16.67 -19.68 23.46
C ALA A 164 -16.08 -19.14 22.16
N GLU A 165 -16.96 -18.63 21.32
CA GLU A 165 -16.74 -17.78 20.14
C GLU A 165 -15.96 -16.47 20.45
N ASP A 166 -15.00 -16.50 21.37
CA ASP A 166 -14.31 -15.34 21.94
C ASP A 166 -12.98 -15.00 21.24
N ALA A 167 -12.82 -15.41 19.98
CA ALA A 167 -11.72 -14.96 19.11
C ALA A 167 -12.16 -13.89 18.09
N GLU A 168 -13.46 -13.61 17.98
CA GLU A 168 -14.02 -12.59 17.08
C GLU A 168 -13.58 -11.16 17.46
N VAL A 169 -13.19 -10.92 18.72
CA VAL A 169 -12.84 -9.57 19.23
C VAL A 169 -11.46 -9.07 18.75
N LEU A 170 -10.68 -9.90 18.05
CA LEU A 170 -9.41 -9.47 17.43
C LEU A 170 -9.48 -9.46 15.89
N GLU A 171 -10.68 -9.52 15.32
CA GLU A 171 -10.93 -9.50 13.87
C GLU A 171 -11.12 -8.09 13.27
N ASP A 172 -10.81 -7.02 14.00
CA ASP A 172 -10.84 -5.62 13.49
C ASP A 172 -9.65 -5.24 12.58
N TYR A 173 -8.83 -6.21 12.14
CA TYR A 173 -7.56 -5.89 11.45
C TYR A 173 -7.49 -6.33 9.98
N ASN A 174 -8.56 -6.94 9.43
CA ASN A 174 -8.58 -7.45 8.05
C ASN A 174 -9.41 -6.59 7.06
N GLU A 175 -9.89 -5.42 7.46
CA GLU A 175 -10.59 -4.46 6.57
C GLU A 175 -9.62 -3.63 5.69
N MET A 176 -8.31 -3.89 5.82
CA MET A 176 -7.25 -2.95 5.49
C MET A 176 -6.57 -3.17 4.12
N GLU A 177 -6.63 -4.37 3.54
CA GLU A 177 -6.20 -4.60 2.14
C GLU A 177 -7.03 -3.73 1.17
N HIS A 178 -8.29 -3.47 1.52
CA HIS A 178 -9.22 -2.63 0.77
C HIS A 178 -8.96 -1.11 0.92
N VAL A 179 -8.14 -0.70 1.88
CA VAL A 179 -7.69 0.69 2.05
C VAL A 179 -6.39 0.94 1.27
N GLU A 180 -5.55 -0.08 1.12
CA GLU A 180 -4.28 0.03 0.38
C GLU A 180 -4.50 0.24 -1.14
N GLU A 181 -5.54 -0.35 -1.73
CA GLU A 181 -5.92 -0.15 -3.13
C GLU A 181 -6.36 1.30 -3.41
N LYS A 182 -7.15 1.91 -2.51
CA LYS A 182 -7.60 3.31 -2.64
C LYS A 182 -6.48 4.33 -2.45
N ILE A 183 -5.48 4.05 -1.62
CA ILE A 183 -4.31 4.93 -1.44
C ILE A 183 -3.34 4.81 -2.62
N GLU A 184 -3.19 3.61 -3.20
CA GLU A 184 -2.37 3.35 -4.38
C GLU A 184 -2.88 4.07 -5.64
N LEU A 185 -4.21 4.17 -5.80
CA LEU A 185 -4.91 4.98 -6.81
C LEU A 185 -4.66 6.50 -6.68
N VAL A 186 -4.53 7.02 -5.46
CA VAL A 186 -4.34 8.47 -5.24
C VAL A 186 -2.88 8.89 -5.48
N LYS A 187 -1.89 8.12 -5.04
CA LYS A 187 -0.46 8.49 -5.21
C LYS A 187 0.05 8.37 -6.64
N ASN A 188 -0.52 7.47 -7.46
CA ASN A 188 -0.18 7.37 -8.88
C ASN A 188 -0.87 8.45 -9.75
N SER A 189 -1.86 9.17 -9.19
CA SER A 189 -2.68 10.19 -9.88
C SER A 189 -2.04 11.59 -9.91
N GLU A 190 -1.32 11.99 -8.85
CA GLU A 190 -0.59 13.27 -8.77
C GLU A 190 0.49 13.47 -9.85
N PRO A 191 1.42 12.52 -10.09
CA PRO A 191 2.48 12.68 -11.09
C PRO A 191 1.98 12.59 -12.55
N GLN A 192 0.78 12.03 -12.78
CA GLN A 192 0.11 12.11 -14.09
C GLN A 192 -0.60 13.45 -14.28
N MET A 193 -1.11 14.07 -13.21
CA MET A 193 -1.67 15.41 -13.26
C MET A 193 -0.61 16.45 -13.64
N THR A 194 0.58 16.41 -13.04
CA THR A 194 1.67 17.34 -13.38
C THR A 194 2.20 17.14 -14.82
N LYS A 195 2.14 15.90 -15.34
CA LYS A 195 2.44 15.63 -16.77
C LYS A 195 1.41 16.27 -17.71
N ARG A 196 0.13 16.27 -17.34
CA ARG A 196 -0.96 16.95 -18.10
C ARG A 196 -0.86 18.46 -17.98
N GLU A 197 -0.49 18.96 -16.81
CA GLU A 197 -0.25 20.39 -16.55
C GLU A 197 0.86 20.95 -17.46
N ASN A 198 1.97 20.23 -17.62
CA ASN A 198 3.04 20.63 -18.54
C ASN A 198 2.60 20.72 -20.00
N THR A 199 1.66 19.87 -20.45
CA THR A 199 1.13 19.96 -21.83
C THR A 199 0.25 21.19 -22.03
N LEU A 200 -0.45 21.61 -20.99
CA LEU A 200 -1.26 22.83 -21.02
C LEU A 200 -0.38 24.07 -21.08
N ILE A 201 0.69 24.10 -20.29
CA ILE A 201 1.69 25.19 -20.29
C ILE A 201 2.31 25.34 -21.69
N GLN A 202 2.66 24.23 -22.36
CA GLN A 202 3.16 24.29 -23.74
C GLN A 202 2.14 24.88 -24.72
N ARG A 203 0.87 24.49 -24.61
CA ARG A 203 -0.20 25.01 -25.48
C ARG A 203 -0.44 26.50 -25.25
N GLN A 204 -0.34 26.95 -24.01
CA GLN A 204 -0.45 28.36 -23.65
C GLN A 204 0.74 29.17 -24.17
N GLY A 205 1.97 28.62 -24.08
CA GLY A 205 3.14 29.21 -24.73
C GLY A 205 2.93 29.45 -26.23
N ALA A 206 2.42 28.44 -26.94
CA ALA A 206 2.15 28.56 -28.38
C ALA A 206 1.04 29.57 -28.73
N MET A 207 0.11 29.85 -27.82
CA MET A 207 -0.90 30.92 -28.00
C MET A 207 -0.26 32.29 -27.85
N MET A 208 0.58 32.44 -26.82
CA MET A 208 1.29 33.69 -26.55
C MET A 208 2.25 34.04 -27.69
N ASP A 209 2.91 33.05 -28.29
CA ASP A 209 3.75 33.25 -29.47
C ASP A 209 2.95 33.77 -30.69
N ARG A 210 1.70 33.33 -30.86
CA ARG A 210 0.82 33.84 -31.93
C ARG A 210 0.38 35.27 -31.67
N GLU A 211 0.14 35.62 -30.42
CA GLU A 211 -0.21 36.97 -30.00
C GLU A 211 0.98 37.93 -30.21
N VAL A 212 2.19 37.51 -29.82
CA VAL A 212 3.42 38.25 -30.12
C VAL A 212 3.55 38.49 -31.62
N ALA A 213 3.34 37.46 -32.44
CA ALA A 213 3.38 37.62 -33.90
C ALA A 213 2.27 38.53 -34.45
N ALA A 214 1.11 38.64 -33.79
CA ALA A 214 0.05 39.56 -34.18
C ALA A 214 0.41 41.01 -33.84
N LEU A 215 0.92 41.24 -32.63
CA LEU A 215 1.41 42.54 -32.18
C LEU A 215 2.55 43.06 -33.06
N ASP A 216 3.44 42.19 -33.53
CA ASP A 216 4.50 42.58 -34.47
C ASP A 216 3.95 43.07 -35.82
N ARG A 217 2.85 42.47 -36.31
CA ARG A 217 2.18 42.93 -37.54
C ARG A 217 1.50 44.27 -37.32
N GLU A 218 0.83 44.46 -36.18
CA GLU A 218 0.19 45.72 -35.82
C GLU A 218 1.22 46.84 -35.68
N ARG A 219 2.33 46.58 -34.99
CA ARG A 219 3.47 47.50 -34.89
C ARG A 219 3.99 47.91 -36.27
N SER A 220 4.06 46.96 -37.20
CA SER A 220 4.48 47.22 -38.58
C SER A 220 3.47 48.08 -39.36
N LEU A 221 2.17 47.95 -39.08
CA LEU A 221 1.14 48.78 -39.70
C LEU A 221 1.16 50.22 -39.15
N LEU A 222 1.27 50.37 -37.84
CA LEU A 222 1.38 51.67 -37.19
C LEU A 222 2.60 52.46 -37.68
N GLU A 223 3.73 51.80 -37.92
CA GLU A 223 4.90 52.47 -38.48
C GLU A 223 4.63 52.99 -39.90
N ARG A 224 3.91 52.23 -40.73
CA ARG A 224 3.54 52.70 -42.09
C ARG A 224 2.58 53.88 -42.04
N GLU A 225 1.60 53.84 -41.15
CA GLU A 225 0.64 54.92 -40.94
C GLU A 225 1.34 56.19 -40.46
N ARG A 226 2.30 56.07 -39.53
CA ARG A 226 3.15 57.17 -39.07
C ARG A 226 3.91 57.82 -40.23
N VAL A 227 4.49 57.03 -41.12
CA VAL A 227 5.19 57.54 -42.31
C VAL A 227 4.24 58.27 -43.27
N MET A 228 2.99 57.80 -43.42
CA MET A 228 2.00 58.50 -44.23
C MET A 228 1.58 59.84 -43.62
N MET A 229 1.30 59.87 -42.31
CA MET A 229 0.96 61.12 -41.62
C MET A 229 2.10 62.13 -41.68
N GLU A 230 3.35 61.69 -41.61
CA GLU A 230 4.49 62.61 -41.74
C GLU A 230 4.58 63.23 -43.14
N ARG A 231 4.29 62.46 -44.19
CA ARG A 231 4.19 62.99 -45.56
C ARG A 231 3.03 63.97 -45.72
N GLU A 232 1.87 63.63 -45.18
CA GLU A 232 0.69 64.50 -45.19
C GLU A 232 0.96 65.81 -44.46
N LYS A 233 1.64 65.76 -43.31
CA LYS A 233 2.04 66.94 -42.55
C LYS A 233 2.95 67.86 -43.38
N VAL A 234 3.93 67.30 -44.10
CA VAL A 234 4.80 68.08 -44.99
C VAL A 234 4.02 68.73 -46.14
N THR A 235 3.02 68.03 -46.70
CA THR A 235 2.18 68.61 -47.75
C THR A 235 1.31 69.75 -47.23
N VAL A 236 0.71 69.59 -46.04
CA VAL A 236 -0.11 70.63 -45.42
C VAL A 236 0.73 71.85 -45.01
N GLU A 237 1.96 71.65 -44.53
CA GLU A 237 2.88 72.77 -44.24
C GLU A 237 3.27 73.55 -45.51
N LYS A 238 3.40 72.86 -46.65
CA LYS A 238 3.67 73.51 -47.94
C LYS A 238 2.47 74.30 -48.49
N GLU A 239 1.24 73.87 -48.20
CA GLU A 239 0.02 74.62 -48.55
C GLU A 239 -0.20 75.85 -47.65
N ARG A 240 0.46 75.89 -46.49
CA ARG A 240 0.35 76.98 -45.52
C ARG A 240 1.43 78.06 -45.67
N ALA A 241 2.46 77.83 -46.48
CA ALA A 241 3.57 78.75 -46.79
C ALA A 241 3.32 79.51 -48.10
#